data_AF-A0A7W8DKG7-F1
#
_entry.id   AF-A0A7W8DKG7-F1
#
_cell.length_a   1.000
_cell.length_b   1.000
_cell.length_c   1.000
_cell.angle_alpha   90.00
_cell.angle_beta   90.00
_cell.angle_gamma   90.00
#
_symmetry.space_group_name_H-M   'P 1'
#
loop_
_entity.id
_entity.type
_entity.pdbx_description
1 polymer ?
#
loop_
_entity_poly.entity_id
_entity_poly.type
_entity_poly.pdbx_seq_one_letter_code
_entity_poly.pdbx_strand_id
1 'polypeptide(L)'
;MESLVSTAAADPAFAGFHTQSYGSLLLPDHPIRFGFQVDIVPENCPNSIIFGIVSRDPANSSHAKTSGFAVKVDLEMREVWDALNKSGLVGWVEHPLGLAGFTDEEPLLLGWEIEFHGHALIPKLVVADQQWLYPAVQCPNPVVMETVIGWQGTWDRDPRSTFLHPALWREQLPVLHTPQQPEAVAA
;
A
#
# COMPACT_ATOMS: atom_id res chain seq x y z
N MET A 1 14.80 -10.84 2.85
CA MET A 1 13.70 -10.66 1.89
C MET A 1 14.32 -10.18 0.59
N GLU A 2 14.19 -10.92 -0.50
CA GLU A 2 14.75 -10.51 -1.79
C GLU A 2 13.86 -9.41 -2.39
N SER A 3 14.43 -8.24 -2.66
CA SER A 3 13.75 -7.17 -3.41
C SER A 3 13.75 -7.55 -4.88
N LEU A 4 12.57 -7.57 -5.49
CA LEU A 4 12.39 -7.83 -6.92
C LEU A 4 11.88 -6.56 -7.57
N VAL A 5 12.29 -6.32 -8.82
CA VAL A 5 11.69 -5.27 -9.65
C VAL A 5 10.17 -5.50 -9.66
N SER A 6 9.41 -4.48 -9.27
CA SER A 6 7.95 -4.60 -9.21
C SER A 6 7.39 -4.86 -10.60
N THR A 7 6.49 -5.82 -10.73
CA THR A 7 5.79 -6.06 -11.99
C THR A 7 4.87 -4.90 -12.37
N ALA A 8 4.40 -4.14 -11.37
CA ALA A 8 3.62 -2.93 -11.56
C ALA A 8 4.44 -1.75 -12.09
N ALA A 9 5.78 -1.84 -12.18
CA ALA A 9 6.65 -0.78 -12.72
C ALA A 9 6.24 -0.28 -14.11
N ALA A 10 5.53 -1.10 -14.89
CA ALA A 10 5.05 -0.75 -16.22
C ALA A 10 3.80 0.17 -16.22
N ASP A 11 3.14 0.37 -15.07
CA ASP A 11 1.98 1.26 -15.00
C ASP A 11 2.39 2.73 -15.25
N PRO A 12 1.70 3.47 -16.14
CA PRO A 12 1.98 4.88 -16.39
C PRO A 12 1.95 5.77 -15.14
N ALA A 13 1.21 5.39 -14.10
CA ALA A 13 1.16 6.08 -12.81
C ALA A 13 2.53 6.14 -12.12
N PHE A 14 3.43 5.20 -12.41
CA PHE A 14 4.76 5.12 -11.82
C PHE A 14 5.87 5.56 -12.78
N ALA A 15 5.51 6.14 -13.93
CA ALA A 15 6.47 6.67 -14.88
C ALA A 15 7.41 7.71 -14.22
N GLY A 16 8.71 7.53 -14.39
CA GLY A 16 9.74 8.38 -13.79
C GLY A 16 10.18 7.96 -12.38
N PHE A 17 9.60 6.90 -11.82
CA PHE A 17 10.04 6.30 -10.57
C PHE A 17 10.81 4.99 -10.82
N HIS A 18 11.82 4.75 -10.00
CA HIS A 18 12.41 3.43 -9.85
C HIS A 18 11.60 2.69 -8.79
N THR A 19 10.96 1.56 -9.15
CA THR A 19 10.06 0.83 -8.25
C THR A 19 10.56 -0.58 -7.93
N GLN A 20 10.35 -1.00 -6.70
CA GLN A 20 10.65 -2.31 -6.17
C GLN A 20 9.45 -2.88 -5.40
N SER A 21 9.42 -4.21 -5.30
CA SER A 21 8.45 -4.94 -4.50
C SER A 21 9.13 -5.67 -3.36
N TYR A 22 8.46 -5.67 -2.21
CA TYR A 22 8.81 -6.39 -0.99
C TYR A 22 7.89 -7.57 -0.73
N GLY A 23 7.05 -7.95 -1.69
CA GLY A 23 6.22 -9.13 -1.58
C GLY A 23 4.93 -9.04 -2.37
N SER A 24 4.21 -10.15 -2.38
CA SER A 24 2.89 -10.25 -2.95
C SER A 24 2.00 -11.21 -2.17
N LEU A 25 0.71 -10.95 -2.18
CA LEU A 25 -0.32 -11.73 -1.51
C LEU A 25 -1.43 -12.08 -2.51
N LEU A 26 -1.77 -13.36 -2.62
CA LEU A 26 -2.99 -13.79 -3.32
C LEU A 26 -4.20 -13.48 -2.44
N LEU A 27 -5.16 -12.72 -2.97
CA LEU A 27 -6.44 -12.50 -2.28
C LEU A 27 -7.25 -13.80 -2.31
N PRO A 28 -7.77 -14.25 -1.16
CA PRO A 28 -8.61 -15.42 -1.09
C PRO A 28 -10.05 -15.08 -1.51
N ASP A 29 -10.93 -16.09 -1.52
CA ASP A 29 -12.37 -15.98 -1.80
C ASP A 29 -13.23 -15.55 -0.58
N HIS A 30 -12.59 -15.27 0.55
CA HIS A 30 -13.26 -14.91 1.80
C HIS A 30 -12.69 -13.60 2.38
N PRO A 31 -13.42 -12.93 3.30
CA PRO A 31 -12.95 -11.70 3.89
C PRO A 31 -11.64 -11.85 4.66
N ILE A 32 -10.71 -10.92 4.42
CA ILE A 32 -9.44 -10.82 5.15
C ILE A 32 -9.11 -9.36 5.43
N ARG A 33 -8.21 -9.14 6.39
CA ARG A 33 -7.47 -7.89 6.51
C ARG A 33 -6.02 -8.14 6.11
N PHE A 34 -5.41 -7.22 5.40
CA PHE A 34 -4.01 -7.31 5.05
C PHE A 34 -3.41 -5.92 4.97
N GLY A 35 -2.09 -5.85 4.96
CA GLY A 35 -1.44 -4.56 4.91
C GLY A 35 0.01 -4.64 4.53
N PHE A 36 0.55 -3.47 4.19
CA PHE A 36 1.94 -3.28 3.88
C PHE A 36 2.42 -2.06 4.64
N GLN A 37 3.57 -2.17 5.29
CA GLN A 37 4.20 -1.05 5.96
C GLN A 37 5.70 -1.01 5.69
N VAL A 38 6.25 0.19 5.82
CA VAL A 38 7.68 0.47 5.71
C VAL A 38 8.01 1.69 6.55
N ASP A 39 9.19 1.67 7.15
CA ASP A 39 9.75 2.79 7.88
C ASP A 39 10.73 3.55 6.97
N ILE A 40 10.69 4.88 7.02
CA ILE A 40 11.67 5.72 6.32
C ILE A 40 12.21 6.82 7.21
N VAL A 41 13.44 7.24 6.93
CA VAL A 41 14.02 8.46 7.50
C VAL A 41 14.06 9.51 6.39
N PRO A 42 13.26 10.60 6.48
CA PRO A 42 13.08 11.55 5.38
C PRO A 42 14.39 12.17 4.86
N GLU A 43 15.34 12.50 5.74
CA GLU A 43 16.66 13.04 5.34
C GLU A 43 17.50 12.07 4.50
N ASN A 44 17.21 10.77 4.62
CA ASN A 44 17.88 9.72 3.87
C ASN A 44 17.15 9.40 2.56
N CYS A 45 15.98 10.00 2.29
CA CYS A 45 15.15 9.68 1.14
C CYS A 45 15.25 10.72 0.00
N PRO A 46 14.97 10.33 -1.25
CA PRO A 46 14.67 11.28 -2.31
C PRO A 46 13.41 12.10 -2.01
N ASN A 47 13.29 13.30 -2.60
CA ASN A 47 12.18 14.22 -2.34
C ASN A 47 10.80 13.61 -2.66
N SER A 48 10.72 12.58 -3.51
CA SER A 48 9.45 11.95 -3.84
C SER A 48 9.53 10.42 -3.82
N ILE A 49 8.59 9.83 -3.10
CA ILE A 49 8.45 8.39 -2.87
C ILE A 49 7.08 7.93 -3.36
N ILE A 50 7.02 6.77 -4.02
CA ILE A 50 5.79 6.03 -4.28
C ILE A 50 5.66 4.92 -3.23
N PHE A 51 4.46 4.77 -2.66
CA PHE A 51 4.14 3.72 -1.71
C PHE A 51 2.74 3.16 -1.97
N GLY A 52 2.63 1.85 -2.15
CA GLY A 52 1.38 1.24 -2.58
C GLY A 52 1.26 -0.27 -2.42
N ILE A 53 0.04 -0.75 -2.65
CA ILE A 53 -0.29 -2.15 -2.87
C ILE A 53 -1.23 -2.21 -4.08
N VAL A 54 -0.82 -2.91 -5.14
CA VAL A 54 -1.51 -2.92 -6.43
C VAL A 54 -1.67 -4.31 -6.99
N SER A 55 -2.68 -4.53 -7.82
CA SER A 55 -2.92 -5.80 -8.49
C SER A 55 -1.80 -6.10 -9.48
N ARG A 56 -1.26 -7.31 -9.41
CA ARG A 56 -0.44 -7.91 -10.45
C ARG A 56 -1.38 -8.68 -11.39
N ASP A 57 -1.41 -8.31 -12.67
CA ASP A 57 -1.95 -9.17 -13.74
C ASP A 57 -0.77 -9.87 -14.45
N PRO A 58 -0.52 -11.16 -14.16
CA PRO A 58 0.55 -11.90 -14.82
C PRO A 58 0.23 -12.27 -16.28
N ALA A 59 -1.02 -12.14 -16.74
CA ALA A 59 -1.47 -12.59 -18.06
C ALA A 59 -1.58 -11.47 -19.11
N ASN A 60 -1.72 -10.20 -18.70
CA ASN A 60 -1.84 -9.06 -19.62
C ASN A 60 -0.85 -7.95 -19.30
N SER A 61 0.32 -7.99 -19.94
CA SER A 61 1.33 -6.92 -19.85
C SER A 61 1.01 -5.67 -20.68
N SER A 62 -0.11 -5.63 -21.42
CA SER A 62 -0.37 -4.53 -22.35
C SER A 62 -1.59 -3.65 -22.03
N HIS A 63 -2.67 -4.16 -21.40
CA HIS A 63 -3.94 -3.41 -21.32
C HIS A 63 -4.82 -3.64 -20.08
N ALA A 64 -4.40 -4.44 -19.09
CA ALA A 64 -5.18 -4.58 -17.87
C ALA A 64 -5.01 -3.32 -16.99
N LYS A 65 -6.13 -2.73 -16.57
CA LYS A 65 -6.11 -1.60 -15.64
C LYS A 65 -5.58 -2.07 -14.29
N THR A 66 -4.47 -1.50 -13.82
CA THR A 66 -3.99 -1.72 -12.46
C THR A 66 -5.02 -1.24 -11.45
N SER A 67 -5.40 -2.12 -10.52
CA SER A 67 -6.29 -1.84 -9.41
C SER A 67 -5.51 -1.83 -8.10
N GLY A 68 -5.94 -1.02 -7.13
CA GLY A 68 -5.33 -0.98 -5.80
C GLY A 68 -5.09 0.44 -5.33
N PHE A 69 -4.04 0.62 -4.54
CA PHE A 69 -3.75 1.86 -3.85
C PHE A 69 -2.29 2.21 -4.00
N ALA A 70 -2.01 3.44 -4.40
CA ALA A 70 -0.67 4.00 -4.33
C ALA A 70 -0.74 5.49 -4.10
N VAL A 71 0.17 5.98 -3.27
CA VAL A 71 0.38 7.41 -3.04
C VAL A 71 1.79 7.83 -3.42
N LYS A 72 1.89 9.06 -3.89
CA LYS A 72 3.14 9.81 -3.99
C LYS A 72 3.26 10.66 -2.73
N VAL A 73 4.29 10.42 -1.95
CA VAL A 73 4.68 11.26 -0.82
C VAL A 73 5.74 12.23 -1.32
N ASP A 74 5.42 13.52 -1.32
CA ASP A 74 6.33 14.62 -1.61
C ASP A 74 6.91 15.11 -0.29
N LEU A 75 8.17 14.78 0.00
CA LEU A 75 8.84 15.14 1.24
C LEU A 75 9.30 16.61 1.25
N GLU A 76 9.41 17.26 0.10
CA GLU A 76 9.75 18.69 0.07
C GLU A 76 8.55 19.54 0.47
N MET A 77 7.39 19.26 -0.15
CA MET A 77 6.14 19.96 0.14
C MET A 77 5.35 19.37 1.31
N ARG A 78 5.75 18.17 1.77
CA ARG A 78 5.06 17.34 2.78
C ARG A 78 3.65 16.93 2.34
N GLU A 79 3.43 16.78 1.05
CA GLU A 79 2.12 16.46 0.50
C GLU A 79 2.00 14.98 0.19
N VAL A 80 0.81 14.41 0.41
CA VAL A 80 0.49 13.05 0.00
C VAL A 80 -0.56 13.09 -1.08
N TRP A 81 -0.18 12.64 -2.26
CA TRP A 81 -1.02 12.65 -3.46
C TRP A 81 -1.42 11.23 -3.83
N ASP A 82 -2.65 11.05 -4.27
CA ASP A 82 -3.06 9.82 -4.93
C ASP A 82 -2.31 9.67 -6.26
N ALA A 83 -1.52 8.59 -6.36
CA ALA A 83 -0.72 8.30 -7.55
C ALA A 83 -1.47 7.46 -8.59
N LEU A 84 -2.41 6.59 -8.16
CA LEU A 84 -3.00 5.58 -9.02
C LEU A 84 -4.43 5.91 -9.45
N ASN A 85 -5.26 6.39 -8.52
CA ASN A 85 -6.70 6.55 -8.74
C ASN A 85 -7.10 7.97 -9.17
N LYS A 86 -6.13 8.89 -9.25
CA LYS A 86 -6.29 10.29 -9.72
C LYS A 86 -7.30 11.11 -8.90
N SER A 87 -7.39 10.83 -7.60
CA SER A 87 -8.25 11.55 -6.64
C SER A 87 -7.67 12.90 -6.21
N GLY A 88 -6.40 13.18 -6.53
CA GLY A 88 -5.73 14.43 -6.17
C GLY A 88 -4.99 14.34 -4.83
N LEU A 89 -4.94 15.47 -4.12
CA LEU A 89 -4.28 15.57 -2.82
C LEU A 89 -5.10 14.82 -1.75
N VAL A 90 -4.44 13.93 -1.02
CA VAL A 90 -5.02 13.12 0.06
C VAL A 90 -4.80 13.75 1.42
N GLY A 91 -3.62 14.32 1.66
CA GLY A 91 -3.27 14.92 2.95
C GLY A 91 -1.85 15.50 2.99
N TRP A 92 -1.37 15.81 4.20
CA TRP A 92 -0.03 16.35 4.45
C TRP A 92 0.64 15.64 5.61
N VAL A 93 1.96 15.49 5.55
CA VAL A 93 2.76 15.00 6.68
C VAL A 93 2.96 16.14 7.67
N GLU A 94 2.22 16.09 8.79
CA GLU A 94 2.40 17.03 9.91
C GLU A 94 3.18 16.38 11.05
N HIS A 95 4.12 17.12 11.61
CA HIS A 95 4.88 16.73 12.80
C HIS A 95 5.35 18.00 13.53
N PRO A 96 5.40 18.07 14.87
CA PRO A 96 5.77 19.28 15.61
C PRO A 96 7.15 19.85 15.24
N LEU A 97 8.09 18.98 14.87
CA LEU A 97 9.44 19.34 14.42
C LEU A 97 9.59 19.30 12.89
N GLY A 98 8.48 19.22 12.15
CA GLY A 98 8.49 18.91 10.73
C GLY A 98 9.15 17.56 10.44
N LEU A 99 9.64 17.38 9.21
CA LEU A 99 10.28 16.13 8.81
C LEU A 99 11.59 15.83 9.54
N ALA A 100 12.26 16.84 10.08
CA ALA A 100 13.48 16.68 10.87
C ALA A 100 13.24 16.00 12.23
N GLY A 101 11.97 15.84 12.64
CA GLY A 101 11.64 15.06 13.83
C GLY A 101 11.70 13.55 13.64
N PHE A 102 11.75 13.06 12.39
CA PHE A 102 11.86 11.64 12.11
C PHE A 102 13.34 11.24 11.97
N THR A 103 13.77 10.27 12.77
CA THR A 103 15.16 9.80 12.84
C THR A 103 15.23 8.28 12.66
N ASP A 104 16.43 7.71 12.74
CA ASP A 104 16.60 6.25 12.70
C ASP A 104 15.92 5.55 13.91
N GLU A 105 15.81 6.24 15.06
CA GLU A 105 15.13 5.74 16.26
C GLU A 105 13.61 5.92 16.20
N GLU A 106 13.14 7.01 15.59
CA GLU A 106 11.72 7.32 15.41
C GLU A 106 11.44 7.60 13.92
N PRO A 107 11.42 6.56 13.07
CA PRO A 107 11.25 6.75 11.64
C PRO A 107 9.80 7.11 11.30
N LEU A 108 9.62 7.70 10.12
CA LEU A 108 8.32 7.94 9.54
C LEU A 108 7.75 6.61 9.02
N LEU A 109 6.65 6.16 9.63
CA LEU A 109 5.91 4.97 9.20
C LEU A 109 5.02 5.30 8.00
N LEU A 110 5.12 4.52 6.92
CA LEU A 110 4.15 4.47 5.85
C LEU A 110 3.42 3.13 5.93
N GLY A 111 2.09 3.15 5.93
CA GLY A 111 1.27 1.96 6.11
C GLY A 111 0.00 1.96 5.28
N TRP A 112 -0.34 0.79 4.74
CA TRP A 112 -1.67 0.47 4.23
C TRP A 112 -2.26 -0.63 5.09
N GLU A 113 -3.47 -0.41 5.60
CA GLU A 113 -4.35 -1.45 6.12
C GLU A 113 -5.53 -1.58 5.17
N ILE A 114 -5.85 -2.79 4.72
CA ILE A 114 -6.89 -3.02 3.73
C ILE A 114 -7.80 -4.12 4.24
N GLU A 115 -9.09 -3.80 4.33
CA GLU A 115 -10.13 -4.80 4.49
C GLU A 115 -10.61 -5.24 3.10
N PHE A 116 -10.60 -6.54 2.87
CA PHE A 116 -11.15 -7.14 1.67
C PHE A 116 -12.46 -7.82 2.00
N HIS A 117 -13.53 -7.44 1.30
CA HIS A 117 -14.86 -8.01 1.49
C HIS A 117 -15.61 -8.14 0.16
N GLY A 118 -15.87 -9.39 -0.26
CA GLY A 118 -16.49 -9.70 -1.55
C GLY A 118 -15.58 -9.34 -2.72
N HIS A 119 -15.75 -8.13 -3.26
CA HIS A 119 -14.91 -7.53 -4.31
C HIS A 119 -14.41 -6.13 -3.96
N ALA A 120 -14.75 -5.62 -2.78
CA ALA A 120 -14.33 -4.31 -2.32
C ALA A 120 -13.01 -4.42 -1.55
N LEU A 121 -12.05 -3.57 -1.92
CA LEU A 121 -10.89 -3.24 -1.12
C LEU A 121 -11.16 -1.92 -0.42
N ILE A 122 -11.16 -1.93 0.91
CA ILE A 122 -11.44 -0.78 1.77
C ILE A 122 -10.14 -0.39 2.47
N PRO A 123 -9.48 0.69 2.03
CA PRO A 123 -8.17 1.06 2.53
C PRO A 123 -8.25 2.02 3.72
N LYS A 124 -7.23 1.93 4.56
CA LYS A 124 -6.82 2.93 5.53
C LYS A 124 -5.35 3.23 5.27
N LEU A 125 -5.05 4.49 4.97
CA LEU A 125 -3.69 4.98 4.78
C LEU A 125 -3.16 5.49 6.11
N VAL A 126 -1.97 5.04 6.48
CA VAL A 126 -1.21 5.50 7.64
C VAL A 126 0.05 6.20 7.14
N VAL A 127 0.27 7.44 7.59
CA VAL A 127 1.51 8.19 7.32
C VAL A 127 1.91 8.88 8.60
N ALA A 128 3.09 8.54 9.12
CA ALA A 128 3.52 8.84 10.47
C ALA A 128 2.49 8.34 11.51
N ASP A 129 1.95 9.24 12.32
CA ASP A 129 0.89 9.00 13.31
C ASP A 129 -0.52 9.32 12.78
N GLN A 130 -0.63 9.73 11.52
CA GLN A 130 -1.88 10.16 10.92
C GLN A 130 -2.55 9.05 10.12
N GLN A 131 -3.89 9.12 10.06
CA GLN A 131 -4.71 8.19 9.32
C GLN A 131 -5.64 8.96 8.39
N TRP A 132 -5.69 8.55 7.12
CA TRP A 132 -6.56 9.16 6.13
C TRP A 132 -7.51 8.14 5.53
N LEU A 133 -8.74 8.60 5.30
CA LEU A 133 -9.72 7.88 4.51
C LEU A 133 -9.31 7.98 3.04
N TYR A 134 -9.21 6.83 2.39
CA TYR A 134 -8.88 6.72 0.99
C TYR A 134 -10.03 6.00 0.25
N PRO A 135 -10.37 6.36 -1.00
CA PRO A 135 -11.51 5.75 -1.69
C PRO A 135 -11.39 4.22 -1.80
N ALA A 136 -12.48 3.51 -1.49
CA ALA A 136 -12.55 2.08 -1.74
C ALA A 136 -12.53 1.79 -3.25
N VAL A 137 -11.89 0.69 -3.64
CA VAL A 137 -11.82 0.26 -5.05
C VAL A 137 -12.39 -1.14 -5.22
N GLN A 138 -12.94 -1.39 -6.40
CA GLN A 138 -13.37 -2.73 -6.80
C GLN A 138 -12.16 -3.48 -7.36
N CYS A 139 -11.96 -4.71 -6.90
CA CYS A 139 -10.88 -5.57 -7.33
C CYS A 139 -11.43 -6.94 -7.76
N PRO A 140 -11.04 -7.46 -8.94
CA PRO A 140 -11.39 -8.83 -9.33
C PRO A 140 -10.81 -9.83 -8.33
N ASN A 141 -11.43 -11.02 -8.23
CA ASN A 141 -10.98 -12.12 -7.38
C ASN A 141 -11.10 -13.43 -8.17
N PRO A 142 -10.04 -14.27 -8.31
CA PRO A 142 -8.71 -14.15 -7.69
C PRO A 142 -7.82 -13.08 -8.30
N VAL A 143 -7.03 -12.44 -7.45
CA VAL A 143 -6.01 -11.44 -7.83
C VAL A 143 -4.83 -11.51 -6.89
N VAL A 144 -3.63 -11.32 -7.41
CA VAL A 144 -2.42 -11.16 -6.61
C VAL A 144 -2.20 -9.67 -6.38
N MET A 145 -2.10 -9.26 -5.12
CA MET A 145 -1.72 -7.91 -4.74
C MET A 145 -0.21 -7.87 -4.48
N GLU A 146 0.50 -6.95 -5.10
CA GLU A 146 1.93 -6.72 -5.00
C GLU A 146 2.20 -5.40 -4.27
N THR A 147 3.16 -5.40 -3.35
CA THR A 147 3.64 -4.16 -2.73
C THR A 147 4.47 -3.34 -3.71
N VAL A 148 4.36 -2.03 -3.66
CA VAL A 148 5.16 -1.12 -4.48
C VAL A 148 5.79 -0.07 -3.57
N ILE A 149 7.11 0.04 -3.65
CA ILE A 149 7.86 1.19 -3.16
C ILE A 149 8.66 1.72 -4.32
N GLY A 150 8.68 3.04 -4.53
CA GLY A 150 9.55 3.64 -5.52
C GLY A 150 10.06 5.00 -5.13
N TRP A 151 11.05 5.49 -5.87
CA TRP A 151 11.62 6.82 -5.68
C TRP A 151 11.90 7.49 -7.02
N GLN A 152 11.84 8.81 -7.04
CA GLN A 152 12.07 9.59 -8.24
C GLN A 152 13.55 9.95 -8.41
N GLY A 153 14.05 9.86 -9.64
CA GLY A 153 15.39 10.33 -10.00
C GLY A 153 16.54 9.37 -9.65
N THR A 154 17.76 9.79 -9.97
CA THR A 154 18.99 9.04 -9.66
C THR A 154 19.36 9.23 -8.20
N TRP A 155 19.63 8.12 -7.51
CA TRP A 155 19.92 8.14 -6.09
C TRP A 155 20.97 7.08 -5.78
N ASP A 156 22.05 7.50 -5.13
CA ASP A 156 23.28 6.72 -4.98
C ASP A 156 23.27 5.78 -3.77
N ARG A 157 22.24 5.86 -2.91
CA ARG A 157 22.10 4.99 -1.74
C ARG A 157 21.37 3.70 -2.09
N ASP A 158 21.72 2.62 -1.38
CA ASP A 158 21.01 1.35 -1.49
C ASP A 158 19.60 1.52 -0.92
N PRO A 159 18.52 1.28 -1.70
CA PRO A 159 17.15 1.36 -1.23
C PRO A 159 16.88 0.51 0.03
N ARG A 160 17.61 -0.60 0.20
CA ARG A 160 17.50 -1.48 1.37
C ARG A 160 17.98 -0.83 2.67
N SER A 161 18.81 0.20 2.58
CA SER A 161 19.27 0.99 3.73
C SER A 161 18.38 2.18 4.07
N THR A 162 17.30 2.39 3.32
CA THR A 162 16.42 3.55 3.49
C THR A 162 14.97 3.15 3.72
N PHE A 163 14.49 2.13 3.02
CA PHE A 163 13.19 1.53 3.25
C PHE A 163 13.35 0.42 4.29
N LEU A 164 13.22 0.82 5.54
CA LEU A 164 13.50 -0.01 6.70
C LEU A 164 12.27 -0.84 7.06
N HIS A 165 12.51 -2.03 7.60
CA HIS A 165 11.49 -2.96 8.11
C HIS A 165 10.25 -3.17 7.21
N PRO A 166 10.40 -3.39 5.88
CA PRO A 166 9.25 -3.63 5.03
C PRO A 166 8.51 -4.89 5.47
N ALA A 167 7.21 -4.77 5.70
CA ALA A 167 6.38 -5.87 6.19
C ALA A 167 5.04 -5.93 5.45
N LEU A 168 4.87 -7.00 4.66
CA LEU A 168 3.58 -7.41 4.09
C LEU A 168 2.96 -8.46 5.01
N TRP A 169 1.75 -8.21 5.49
CA TRP A 169 1.06 -9.08 6.44
C TRP A 169 -0.39 -9.32 6.04
N ARG A 170 -0.98 -10.37 6.62
CA ARG A 170 -2.40 -10.69 6.49
C ARG A 170 -2.94 -11.25 7.80
N GLU A 171 -4.20 -10.98 8.07
CA GLU A 171 -4.98 -11.47 9.18
C GLU A 171 -6.26 -12.11 8.65
N GLN A 172 -6.55 -13.30 9.15
CA GLN A 172 -7.82 -13.94 8.87
C GLN A 172 -8.88 -13.38 9.82
N LEU A 173 -9.92 -12.77 9.26
CA LEU A 173 -11.03 -12.27 10.07
C LEU A 173 -11.85 -13.45 10.62
N PRO A 174 -12.33 -13.40 11.87
CA PRO A 174 -13.19 -14.44 12.41
C PRO A 174 -14.42 -14.61 11.52
N VAL A 175 -14.66 -15.82 11.04
CA VAL A 175 -15.92 -16.14 10.37
C VAL A 175 -17.01 -16.05 11.44
N LEU A 176 -17.89 -15.05 11.35
CA LEU A 176 -19.09 -15.02 12.17
C LEU A 176 -19.93 -16.25 11.78
N HIS A 177 -19.84 -17.31 12.57
CA HIS A 177 -20.79 -18.41 12.50
C HIS A 177 -22.16 -17.81 12.77
N THR A 178 -22.98 -17.72 11.72
CA THR A 178 -24.40 -17.44 11.90
C THR A 178 -24.95 -18.62 12.72
N PRO A 179 -25.49 -18.42 13.94
CA PRO A 179 -26.09 -19.52 14.67
C PRO A 179 -27.18 -20.10 13.79
N GLN A 180 -27.07 -21.39 13.44
CA GLN A 180 -28.14 -22.13 12.79
C GLN A 180 -29.38 -21.95 13.65
N GLN A 181 -30.36 -21.24 13.11
CA GLN A 181 -31.68 -21.11 13.70
C GLN A 181 -32.23 -22.54 13.86
N PRO A 182 -32.58 -23.01 15.06
CA PRO A 182 -33.09 -24.37 15.21
C PRO A 182 -34.35 -24.48 14.37
N GLU A 183 -34.35 -25.46 13.44
CA GLU A 183 -35.55 -25.87 12.73
C GLU A 183 -36.64 -26.11 13.77
N ALA A 184 -37.67 -25.27 13.75
CA ALA A 184 -38.89 -25.53 14.49
C ALA A 184 -39.46 -26.84 13.90
N VAL A 185 -39.30 -27.93 14.64
CA VAL A 185 -39.98 -29.20 14.35
C VAL A 185 -41.48 -28.90 14.43
N ALA A 186 -42.11 -28.79 13.27
CA ALA A 186 -43.54 -28.64 13.14
C ALA A 186 -44.21 -30.02 13.16
N ALA A 187 -45.19 -30.15 14.05
CA ALA A 187 -46.21 -31.19 14.22
C ALA A 187 -45.78 -32.54 14.79
#